data_AF-A0A975PY36-F1
#
_entry.id   AF-A0A975PY36-F1
#
_cell.length_a   1.000
_cell.length_b   1.000
_cell.length_c   1.000
_cell.angle_alpha   90.00
_cell.angle_beta   90.00
_cell.angle_gamma   90.00
#
_symmetry.space_group_name_H-M   'P 1'
#
loop_
_entity.id
_entity.type
_entity.pdbx_description
1 polymer ?
#
loop_
_entity_poly.entity_id
_entity_poly.type
_entity_poly.pdbx_seq_one_letter_code
_entity_poly.pdbx_strand_id
1 'polypeptide(L)'
;MLDGETHEQVLDAIPAEHRTLIVEELERRDSAFLAELLSSQKPTNEQSDRVVDLLSDALMKTFGPEWAPNEYGLAVERAIDAYLEVWPIYRSDPSGS
;
A
#
# COMPACT_ATOMS: atom_id res chain seq x y z
N MET A 1 -22.58 -3.26 -27.25
CA MET A 1 -21.54 -3.88 -26.41
C MET A 1 -21.00 -2.74 -25.59
N LEU A 2 -21.22 -2.75 -24.28
CA LEU A 2 -20.70 -1.71 -23.40
C LEU A 2 -19.18 -1.84 -23.40
N ASP A 3 -18.49 -0.73 -23.65
CA ASP A 3 -17.06 -0.59 -23.40
C ASP A 3 -16.74 -1.24 -22.05
N GLY A 4 -15.85 -2.23 -22.06
CA GLY A 4 -15.28 -2.78 -20.84
C GLY A 4 -14.44 -1.69 -20.21
N GLU A 5 -15.07 -0.85 -19.38
CA GLU A 5 -14.37 -0.01 -18.43
C GLU A 5 -13.48 -0.95 -17.64
N THR A 6 -12.20 -0.98 -17.98
CA THR A 6 -11.21 -1.67 -17.19
C THR A 6 -11.17 -0.86 -15.92
N HIS A 7 -11.90 -1.29 -14.89
CA HIS A 7 -11.91 -0.62 -13.60
C HIS A 7 -10.52 -0.86 -13.01
N GLU A 8 -9.59 0.04 -13.35
CA GLU A 8 -8.25 0.05 -12.80
C GLU A 8 -8.41 0.23 -11.30
N GLN A 9 -8.25 -0.88 -10.57
CA GLN A 9 -8.27 -0.85 -9.12
C GLN A 9 -7.10 -0.02 -8.63
N VAL A 10 -7.23 0.59 -7.46
CA VAL A 10 -6.20 1.48 -6.89
C VAL A 10 -4.80 0.88 -6.86
N LEU A 11 -4.66 -0.45 -6.77
CA LEU A 11 -3.37 -1.14 -6.76
C LEU A 11 -2.92 -1.62 -8.14
N ASP A 12 -3.72 -1.50 -9.20
CA ASP A 12 -3.40 -2.07 -10.52
C ASP A 12 -2.21 -1.38 -11.19
N ALA A 13 -2.01 -0.09 -10.89
CA ALA A 13 -0.86 0.70 -11.32
C ALA A 13 0.47 0.28 -10.66
N ILE A 14 0.44 -0.58 -9.64
CA ILE A 14 1.63 -1.11 -8.95
C ILE A 14 2.07 -2.41 -9.64
N PRO A 15 3.38 -2.65 -9.84
CA PRO A 15 3.89 -3.90 -10.39
C PRO A 15 3.33 -5.13 -9.65
N ALA A 16 2.98 -6.17 -10.40
CA ALA A 16 2.25 -7.33 -9.89
C ALA A 16 2.90 -8.00 -8.67
N GLU A 17 4.24 -8.08 -8.63
CA GLU A 17 5.00 -8.62 -7.50
C GLU A 17 4.73 -7.85 -6.20
N HIS A 18 4.87 -6.52 -6.22
CA HIS A 18 4.61 -5.67 -5.06
C HIS A 18 3.14 -5.62 -4.71
N ARG A 19 2.27 -5.58 -5.73
CA ARG A 19 0.82 -5.58 -5.55
C ARG A 19 0.33 -6.81 -4.81
N THR A 20 0.78 -8.01 -5.20
CA THR A 20 0.40 -9.25 -4.52
C THR A 20 0.79 -9.20 -3.05
N LEU A 21 2.02 -8.79 -2.74
CA LEU A 21 2.49 -8.67 -1.35
C LEU A 21 1.67 -7.66 -0.54
N ILE A 22 1.37 -6.48 -1.12
CA ILE A 22 0.53 -5.46 -0.46
C ILE A 22 -0.86 -6.03 -0.15
N VAL A 23 -1.50 -6.69 -1.12
CA VAL A 23 -2.82 -7.29 -0.93
C VAL A 23 -2.79 -8.34 0.17
N GLU A 24 -1.82 -9.26 0.15
CA GLU A 24 -1.70 -10.29 1.19
C GLU A 24 -1.51 -9.68 2.59
N GLU A 25 -0.67 -8.66 2.71
CA GLU A 25 -0.38 -8.05 4.01
C GLU A 25 -1.52 -7.19 4.55
N LEU A 26 -2.27 -6.52 3.66
CA LEU A 26 -3.49 -5.80 4.02
C LEU A 26 -4.62 -6.77 4.35
N GLU A 27 -4.83 -7.84 3.58
CA GLU A 27 -5.84 -8.85 3.86
C GLU A 27 -5.62 -9.49 5.23
N ARG A 28 -4.37 -9.82 5.55
CA ARG A 28 -3.99 -10.46 6.81
C ARG A 28 -4.17 -9.55 8.03
N ARG A 29 -4.02 -8.23 7.86
CA ARG A 29 -4.07 -7.26 8.98
C ARG A 29 -5.42 -6.58 9.13
N ASP A 30 -6.01 -6.18 8.01
CA ASP A 30 -7.22 -5.39 7.95
C ASP A 30 -7.94 -5.61 6.61
N SER A 31 -8.61 -6.76 6.49
CA SER A 31 -9.36 -7.14 5.30
C SER A 31 -10.54 -6.20 5.00
N ALA A 32 -11.08 -5.54 6.02
CA ALA A 32 -12.12 -4.53 5.85
C ALA A 32 -11.55 -3.28 5.18
N PHE A 33 -10.39 -2.79 5.64
CA PHE A 33 -9.69 -1.69 5.01
C PHE A 33 -9.25 -2.02 3.58
N LEU A 34 -8.79 -3.25 3.31
CA LEU A 34 -8.48 -3.69 1.96
C LEU A 34 -9.71 -3.58 1.04
N ALA A 35 -10.88 -4.02 1.49
CA ALA A 35 -12.12 -3.92 0.72
C ALA A 35 -12.50 -2.45 0.43
N GLU A 36 -12.37 -1.56 1.42
CA GLU A 36 -12.58 -0.11 1.22
C GLU A 36 -11.58 0.49 0.23
N LEU A 37 -10.30 0.11 0.34
CA LEU A 37 -9.23 0.58 -0.53
C LEU A 37 -9.50 0.15 -1.98
N LEU A 38 -9.82 -1.12 -2.22
CA LEU A 38 -10.11 -1.65 -3.55
C LEU A 38 -11.40 -1.08 -4.16
N SER A 39 -12.35 -0.62 -3.33
CA SER A 39 -13.55 0.07 -3.80
C SER A 39 -13.28 1.53 -4.22
N SER A 40 -12.06 2.04 -4.01
CA SER A 40 -11.66 3.39 -4.37
C SER A 40 -10.90 3.38 -5.70
N GLN A 41 -11.11 4.40 -6.55
CA GLN A 41 -10.30 4.58 -7.77
C GLN A 41 -8.91 5.17 -7.47
N LYS A 42 -8.81 5.97 -6.40
CA LYS A 42 -7.60 6.64 -5.95
C LYS A 42 -7.60 6.66 -4.43
N PRO A 43 -6.48 6.39 -3.74
CA PRO A 43 -6.46 6.45 -2.29
C PRO A 43 -6.45 7.90 -1.83
N THR A 44 -7.11 8.18 -0.71
CA THR A 44 -6.90 9.43 0.03
C THR A 44 -5.55 9.40 0.74
N ASN A 45 -5.03 10.55 1.15
CA ASN A 45 -3.80 10.61 1.95
C ASN A 45 -3.90 9.77 3.23
N GLU A 46 -5.08 9.75 3.89
CA GLU A 46 -5.31 8.93 5.07
C GLU A 46 -5.31 7.43 4.75
N GLN A 47 -5.88 7.02 3.62
CA GLN A 47 -5.81 5.64 3.16
C GLN A 47 -4.37 5.24 2.82
N SER A 48 -3.63 6.08 2.09
CA SER A 48 -2.21 5.83 1.80
C SER A 48 -1.35 5.77 3.07
N ASP A 49 -1.56 6.66 4.02
CA ASP A 49 -0.87 6.64 5.32
C ASP A 49 -1.15 5.33 6.06
N ARG A 50 -2.42 4.88 6.07
CA ARG A 50 -2.79 3.59 6.67
C ARG A 50 -2.19 2.37 5.95
N VAL A 51 -2.09 2.40 4.62
CA VAL A 51 -1.36 1.34 3.87
C VAL A 51 0.10 1.29 4.34
N VAL A 52 0.77 2.44 4.37
CA VAL A 52 2.17 2.54 4.79
C VAL A 52 2.35 2.11 6.25
N ASP A 53 1.45 2.47 7.15
CA ASP A 53 1.49 2.06 8.57
C ASP A 53 1.40 0.54 8.72
N LEU A 54 0.42 -0.10 8.06
CA LEU A 54 0.23 -1.55 8.12
C LEU A 54 1.42 -2.33 7.53
N LEU A 55 2.00 -1.84 6.44
CA LEU A 55 3.19 -2.43 5.84
C LEU A 55 4.46 -2.13 6.66
N SER A 56 4.55 -0.97 7.30
CA SER A 56 5.68 -0.64 8.19
C SER A 56 5.66 -1.50 9.45
N ASP A 57 4.49 -1.76 10.03
CA ASP A 57 4.33 -2.76 11.11
C ASP A 57 4.77 -4.15 10.65
N ALA A 58 4.44 -4.54 9.40
CA ALA A 58 4.94 -5.77 8.81
C ALA A 58 6.46 -5.83 8.77
N LEU A 59 7.06 -4.79 8.21
CA LEU A 59 8.49 -4.64 8.06
C LEU A 59 9.18 -4.73 9.42
N MET A 60 8.73 -3.96 10.42
CA MET A 60 9.32 -3.96 11.76
C MET A 60 9.33 -5.35 12.41
N LYS A 61 8.31 -6.19 12.16
CA LYS A 61 8.25 -7.56 12.70
C LYS A 61 9.28 -8.51 12.08
N THR A 62 9.93 -8.11 10.98
CA THR A 62 10.97 -8.90 10.32
C THR A 62 12.38 -8.62 10.83
N PHE A 63 12.55 -7.60 11.66
CA PHE A 63 13.87 -7.15 12.10
C PHE A 63 14.49 -8.20 13.02
N GLY A 64 15.70 -8.62 12.64
CA GLY A 64 16.53 -9.52 13.44
C GLY A 64 17.32 -8.78 14.53
N PRO A 65 18.18 -9.51 15.27
CA PRO A 65 19.03 -8.92 16.32
C PRO A 65 20.00 -7.85 15.79
N GLU A 66 20.28 -7.86 14.49
CA GLU A 66 21.15 -6.89 13.81
C GLU A 66 20.41 -5.63 13.36
N TRP A 67 19.12 -5.48 13.72
CA TRP A 67 18.26 -4.39 13.24
C TRP A 67 18.18 -4.29 11.71
N ALA A 68 18.38 -5.41 11.03
CA ALA A 68 18.21 -5.55 9.58
C ALA A 68 16.96 -6.38 9.29
N PRO A 69 16.14 -5.99 8.30
CA PRO A 69 15.05 -6.83 7.81
C PRO A 69 15.62 -8.08 7.13
N ASN A 70 14.87 -9.18 7.21
CA ASN A 70 15.16 -10.38 6.42
C ASN A 70 14.72 -10.19 4.95
N GLU A 71 14.86 -11.22 4.11
CA GLU A 71 14.46 -11.18 2.70
C GLU A 71 13.00 -10.76 2.51
N TYR A 72 12.11 -11.23 3.39
CA TYR A 72 10.70 -10.86 3.37
C TYR A 72 10.49 -9.38 3.74
N GLY A 73 11.19 -8.88 4.76
CA GLY A 73 11.17 -7.46 5.11
C GLY A 73 11.67 -6.56 3.98
N LEU A 74 12.72 -6.95 3.27
CA LEU A 74 13.18 -6.22 2.08
C LEU A 74 12.11 -6.21 0.97
N ALA A 75 11.36 -7.29 0.80
CA ALA A 75 10.25 -7.32 -0.16
C ALA A 75 9.10 -6.38 0.27
N VAL A 76 8.79 -6.32 1.57
CA VAL A 76 7.81 -5.36 2.12
C VAL A 76 8.27 -3.91 1.91
N GLU A 77 9.53 -3.60 2.21
CA GLU A 77 10.11 -2.26 2.01
C GLU A 77 9.98 -1.82 0.55
N ARG A 78 10.39 -2.67 -0.40
CA ARG A 78 10.24 -2.40 -1.84
C ARG A 78 8.79 -2.21 -2.26
N ALA A 79 7.86 -2.93 -1.65
CA ALA A 79 6.45 -2.76 -1.92
C ALA A 79 5.91 -1.42 -1.41
N ILE A 80 6.40 -0.93 -0.27
CA ILE A 80 6.08 0.42 0.24
C ILE A 80 6.60 1.49 -0.73
N ASP A 81 7.86 1.39 -1.17
CA ASP A 81 8.43 2.31 -2.15
C ASP A 81 7.60 2.32 -3.45
N ALA A 82 7.34 1.15 -4.03
CA ALA A 82 6.56 1.02 -5.26
C ALA A 82 5.13 1.57 -5.11
N TYR A 83 4.51 1.42 -3.93
CA TYR A 83 3.21 2.01 -3.63
C TYR A 83 3.30 3.55 -3.63
N LEU A 84 4.31 4.13 -2.97
CA LEU A 84 4.49 5.58 -2.84
C LEU A 84 4.93 6.26 -4.14
N GLU A 85 5.60 5.54 -5.05
CA GLU A 85 5.89 6.03 -6.40
C GLU A 85 4.61 6.29 -7.20
N VAL A 86 3.59 5.45 -7.01
CA VAL A 86 2.28 5.60 -7.67
C VAL A 86 1.38 6.57 -6.90
N TRP A 87 1.34 6.45 -5.58
CA TRP A 87 0.47 7.20 -4.68
C TRP A 87 1.27 7.98 -3.63
N PRO A 88 1.93 9.08 -4.03
CA PRO A 88 2.68 9.91 -3.11
C PRO A 88 1.77 10.58 -2.09
N ILE A 89 2.13 10.47 -0.80
CA ILE A 89 1.44 11.13 0.30
C ILE A 89 1.90 12.59 0.36
N TYR A 90 1.13 13.49 -0.23
CA TYR A 90 1.37 14.92 -0.07
C TYR A 90 0.73 15.40 1.23
N ARG A 91 1.55 15.57 2.29
CA ARG A 91 1.14 16.41 3.43
C ARG A 91 1.15 17.87 2.99
N SER A 92 0.09 18.29 2.32
CA SER A 92 -0.26 19.70 2.30
C SER A 92 -0.73 20.07 3.71
N ASP A 93 0.05 20.93 4.36
CA ASP A 93 -0.34 21.71 5.52
C ASP A 93 -1.77 22.28 5.33
N PRO A 94 -2.72 22.05 6.26
CA PRO A 94 -4.02 22.70 6.20
C PRO A 94 -3.89 24.13 6.73
N SER A 95 -3.37 25.05 5.93
CA SER A 95 -3.61 26.49 6.13
C SER A 95 -3.64 27.21 4.79
N GLY A 96 -4.85 27.27 4.21
CA GLY A 96 -5.08 28.01 2.98
C GLY A 96 -6.54 28.02 2.54
N SER A 97 -7.47 28.37 3.43
CA SER A 97 -8.79 28.93 3.09
C SER A 97 -9.36 29.72 4.25
#